data_AF-A0A9X8RIY8-F1
#
_entry.id   AF-A0A9X8RIY8-F1
#
_cell.length_a   1.000
_cell.length_b   1.000
_cell.length_c   1.000
_cell.angle_alpha   90.00
_cell.angle_beta   90.00
_cell.angle_gamma   90.00
#
_symmetry.space_group_name_H-M   'P 1'
#
loop_
_entity.id
_entity.type
_entity.pdbx_description
1 polymer ?
#
loop_
_entity_poly.entity_id
_entity_poly.type
_entity_poly.pdbx_seq_one_letter_code
_entity_poly.pdbx_strand_id
1 'polypeptide(L)'
;MKKVLLLITVCLLSVGLVACSSTNNKDTGNTTKKEKKANENEVDGIKITVKDVTKEDIKGDINEDGSFNENGEYFSDGIEKKKAADYVYEVVNVEVENKTDKAVKLFQTGWNAVGTDGYEFKDIKVTDKLDNQQVPANYKFDAQVKILVEKNMNVKEIVLKYNLKDYSRLFEAMEYANQGASKSDVEKKFPELYKDNWIELGEIKVEQ
;
A
#
# COMPACT_ATOMS: atom_id res chain seq x y z
N MET A 1 13.43 -31.66 7.77
CA MET A 1 14.11 -30.56 8.48
C MET A 1 14.94 -29.74 7.51
N LYS A 2 14.50 -28.51 7.26
CA LYS A 2 15.26 -27.26 7.00
C LYS A 2 14.23 -26.27 6.41
N LYS A 3 13.65 -25.43 7.27
CA LYS A 3 12.74 -24.35 6.87
C LYS A 3 13.60 -23.28 6.20
N VAL A 4 13.49 -23.11 4.89
CA VAL A 4 14.12 -21.99 4.19
C VAL A 4 13.09 -20.87 4.17
N LEU A 5 13.27 -19.90 5.08
CA LEU A 5 12.49 -18.67 5.11
C LEU A 5 12.94 -17.83 3.90
N LEU A 6 12.13 -17.77 2.86
CA LEU A 6 12.43 -16.96 1.69
C LEU A 6 12.03 -15.51 1.99
N LEU A 7 12.94 -14.75 2.60
CA LEU A 7 12.83 -13.30 2.69
C LEU A 7 12.90 -12.74 1.27
N ILE A 8 11.83 -12.08 0.82
CA ILE A 8 11.84 -11.27 -0.39
C ILE A 8 12.51 -9.95 0.01
N THR A 9 13.82 -9.86 -0.21
CA THR A 9 14.57 -8.61 -0.02
C THR A 9 14.24 -7.66 -1.17
N VAL A 10 13.50 -6.60 -0.87
CA VAL A 10 13.27 -5.48 -1.79
C VAL A 10 14.59 -4.71 -1.95
N CYS A 11 15.24 -4.85 -3.11
CA CYS A 11 16.43 -4.07 -3.44
C CYS A 11 16.02 -2.63 -3.78
N LEU A 12 16.11 -1.74 -2.79
CA LEU A 12 16.23 -0.30 -2.99
C LEU A 12 17.67 0.02 -3.43
N LEU A 13 17.87 0.24 -4.73
CA LEU A 13 19.06 0.91 -5.26
C LEU A 13 18.63 1.94 -6.30
N SER A 14 18.30 3.13 -5.82
CA SER A 14 18.41 4.38 -6.57
C SER A 14 19.04 5.44 -5.67
N VAL A 15 20.31 5.22 -5.32
CA VAL A 15 21.16 6.31 -4.85
C VAL A 15 21.41 7.20 -6.07
N GLY A 16 20.61 8.25 -6.21
CA GLY A 16 20.91 9.38 -7.07
C GLY A 16 22.24 9.97 -6.61
N LEU A 17 23.27 9.82 -7.44
CA LEU A 17 24.53 10.53 -7.32
C LEU A 17 24.24 12.03 -7.33
N VAL A 18 24.33 12.67 -6.16
CA VAL A 18 24.53 14.11 -6.06
C VAL A 18 25.96 14.39 -6.52
N ALA A 19 26.11 14.67 -7.81
CA ALA A 19 27.33 15.25 -8.32
C ALA A 19 27.41 16.71 -7.83
N CYS A 20 28.14 16.92 -6.74
CA CYS A 20 28.67 18.24 -6.43
C CYS A 20 29.66 18.64 -7.53
N SER A 21 29.22 19.47 -8.47
CA SER A 21 30.11 20.27 -9.29
C SER A 21 29.92 21.74 -8.94
N SER A 22 30.86 22.25 -8.16
CA SER A 22 31.14 23.68 -8.10
C SER A 22 31.58 24.17 -9.48
N THR A 23 30.90 25.17 -10.04
CA THR A 23 31.49 26.42 -10.61
C THR A 23 30.40 27.33 -11.20
N ASN A 24 30.52 28.61 -10.84
CA ASN A 24 29.87 29.85 -11.27
C ASN A 24 29.18 29.92 -12.66
N ASN A 25 27.97 30.51 -12.62
CA ASN A 25 27.49 31.65 -13.41
C ASN A 25 27.46 31.56 -14.95
N LYS A 26 26.27 31.36 -15.52
CA LYS A 26 25.68 32.28 -16.51
C LYS A 26 24.24 31.92 -16.87
N ASP A 27 23.41 32.95 -16.85
CA ASP A 27 22.07 33.01 -17.41
C ASP A 27 22.07 32.61 -18.89
N THR A 28 21.17 31.70 -19.27
CA THR A 28 20.66 31.59 -20.64
C THR A 28 19.27 30.99 -20.56
N GLY A 29 18.27 31.87 -20.60
CA GLY A 29 16.87 31.52 -20.71
C GLY A 29 16.64 30.55 -21.87
N ASN A 30 16.35 29.31 -21.53
CA ASN A 30 15.70 28.38 -22.43
C ASN A 30 14.44 27.92 -21.70
N THR A 31 13.31 28.44 -22.14
CA THR A 31 11.98 28.08 -21.64
C THR A 31 11.73 26.63 -22.03
N THR A 32 12.25 25.70 -21.23
CA THR A 32 11.82 24.31 -21.26
C THR A 32 10.34 24.34 -20.97
N LYS A 33 9.52 24.04 -22.00
CA LYS A 33 8.15 23.59 -21.79
C LYS A 33 8.23 22.55 -20.67
N LYS A 34 7.70 22.88 -19.50
CA LYS A 34 7.35 21.87 -18.49
C LYS A 34 6.39 20.95 -19.21
N GLU A 35 6.89 19.82 -19.70
CA GLU A 35 6.04 18.68 -19.96
C GLU A 35 5.21 18.49 -18.70
N LYS A 36 3.88 18.46 -18.87
CA LYS A 36 2.96 18.09 -17.80
C LYS A 36 3.48 16.77 -17.24
N LYS A 37 4.07 16.78 -16.05
CA LYS A 37 4.10 15.58 -15.22
C LYS A 37 2.65 15.10 -15.17
N ALA A 38 2.41 13.86 -15.58
CA ALA A 38 1.18 13.16 -15.25
C ALA A 38 0.91 13.39 -13.75
N ASN A 39 -0.33 13.62 -13.36
CA ASN A 39 -0.67 13.73 -11.93
C ASN A 39 -0.07 12.50 -11.22
N GLU A 40 0.80 12.70 -10.23
CA GLU A 40 1.50 11.60 -9.52
C GLU A 40 0.51 10.60 -8.88
N ASN A 41 -0.75 11.02 -8.77
CA ASN A 41 -1.89 10.30 -8.21
C ASN A 41 -2.78 9.61 -9.28
N GLU A 42 -2.37 9.54 -10.54
CA GLU A 42 -3.13 8.91 -11.64
C GLU A 42 -2.25 8.02 -12.52
N VAL A 43 -2.58 6.73 -12.61
CA VAL A 43 -1.88 5.74 -13.45
C VAL A 43 -2.89 4.84 -14.13
N ASP A 44 -2.67 4.52 -15.41
CA ASP A 44 -3.55 3.68 -16.24
C ASP A 44 -5.05 4.08 -16.19
N GLY A 45 -5.33 5.38 -16.05
CA GLY A 45 -6.68 5.94 -15.96
C GLY A 45 -7.38 5.76 -14.61
N ILE A 46 -6.67 5.27 -13.59
CA ILE A 46 -7.15 5.21 -12.21
C ILE A 46 -6.52 6.35 -11.43
N LYS A 47 -7.36 7.19 -10.83
CA LYS A 47 -6.94 8.30 -9.98
C LYS A 47 -7.36 8.06 -8.54
N ILE A 48 -6.45 8.30 -7.60
CA ILE A 48 -6.74 8.23 -6.16
C ILE A 48 -6.39 9.56 -5.52
N THR A 49 -7.35 10.18 -4.84
CA THR A 49 -7.16 11.48 -4.18
C THR A 49 -7.35 11.32 -2.68
N VAL A 50 -6.32 11.64 -1.90
CA VAL A 50 -6.44 11.72 -0.44
C VAL A 50 -7.31 12.93 -0.08
N LYS A 51 -8.35 12.71 0.71
CA LYS A 51 -9.27 13.77 1.18
C LYS A 51 -8.83 14.29 2.54
N ASP A 52 -8.72 13.39 3.51
CA ASP A 52 -8.34 13.68 4.88
C ASP A 52 -7.80 12.42 5.56
N VAL A 53 -7.35 12.59 6.80
CA VAL A 53 -6.81 11.55 7.66
C VAL A 53 -7.48 11.65 9.03
N THR A 54 -7.98 10.53 9.52
CA THR A 54 -8.60 10.43 10.86
C THR A 54 -7.99 9.28 11.65
N LYS A 55 -8.22 9.27 12.97
CA LYS A 55 -7.83 8.16 13.85
C LYS A 55 -9.06 7.40 14.31
N GLU A 56 -8.93 6.07 14.39
CA GLU A 56 -9.95 5.19 14.94
C GLU A 56 -9.31 4.27 15.99
N ASP A 57 -9.89 4.27 17.19
CA ASP A 57 -9.47 3.36 18.26
C ASP A 57 -9.83 1.92 17.90
N ILE A 58 -8.93 1.01 18.25
CA ILE A 58 -9.20 -0.42 18.08
C ILE A 58 -10.03 -0.93 19.25
N LYS A 59 -11.05 -1.70 18.92
CA LYS A 59 -11.86 -2.43 19.90
C LYS A 59 -11.36 -3.86 19.97
N GLY A 60 -11.09 -4.33 21.18
CA GLY A 60 -10.81 -5.74 21.38
C GLY A 60 -12.10 -6.56 21.30
N ASP A 61 -11.97 -7.79 20.81
CA ASP A 61 -13.05 -8.75 20.60
C ASP A 61 -12.69 -10.16 21.14
N ILE A 62 -11.54 -10.28 21.81
CA ILE A 62 -11.07 -11.51 22.43
C ILE A 62 -10.44 -11.27 23.81
N ASN A 63 -10.55 -12.28 24.67
CA ASN A 63 -9.86 -12.37 25.94
C ASN A 63 -8.36 -12.65 25.75
N GLU A 64 -7.59 -12.57 26.84
CA GLU A 64 -6.18 -12.95 26.83
C GLU A 64 -5.95 -14.43 26.46
N ASP A 65 -6.90 -15.33 26.74
CA ASP A 65 -6.79 -16.73 26.33
C ASP A 65 -7.17 -16.96 24.85
N GLY A 66 -7.58 -15.90 24.13
CA GLY A 66 -8.00 -15.95 22.72
C GLY A 66 -9.46 -16.34 22.51
N SER A 67 -10.24 -16.57 23.58
CA SER A 67 -11.68 -16.80 23.47
C SER A 67 -12.42 -15.51 23.08
N PHE A 68 -13.45 -15.64 22.25
CA PHE A 68 -14.29 -14.52 21.84
C PHE A 68 -14.96 -13.83 23.03
N ASN A 69 -14.84 -12.51 23.08
CA ASN A 69 -15.51 -11.64 24.04
C ASN A 69 -15.69 -10.26 23.39
N GLU A 70 -16.93 -9.84 23.15
CA GLU A 70 -17.26 -8.55 22.52
C GLU A 70 -16.70 -7.31 23.24
N ASN A 71 -16.34 -7.45 24.52
CA ASN A 71 -15.69 -6.42 25.33
C ASN A 71 -14.26 -6.83 25.74
N GLY A 72 -13.63 -7.69 24.96
CA GLY A 72 -12.27 -8.15 25.17
C GLY A 72 -11.25 -7.01 25.09
N GLU A 73 -10.10 -7.18 25.74
CA GLU A 73 -9.00 -6.20 25.67
C GLU A 73 -8.08 -6.41 24.46
N TYR A 74 -8.20 -7.56 23.79
CA TYR A 74 -7.32 -7.98 22.70
C TYR A 74 -8.09 -8.13 21.39
N PHE A 75 -7.40 -8.01 20.27
CA PHE A 75 -7.93 -8.32 18.94
C PHE A 75 -6.99 -9.28 18.22
N SER A 76 -7.55 -10.04 17.28
CA SER A 76 -6.77 -10.92 16.40
C SER A 76 -6.25 -10.16 15.19
N ASP A 77 -4.98 -10.37 14.86
CA ASP A 77 -4.34 -9.87 13.66
C ASP A 77 -3.61 -11.00 12.96
N GLY A 78 -4.29 -11.59 11.97
CA GLY A 78 -3.89 -12.88 11.41
C GLY A 78 -3.88 -13.97 12.49
N ILE A 79 -2.68 -14.48 12.80
CA ILE A 79 -2.46 -15.49 13.85
C ILE A 79 -2.01 -14.89 15.18
N GLU A 80 -1.72 -13.59 15.21
CA GLU A 80 -1.23 -12.89 16.39
C GLU A 80 -2.38 -12.29 17.20
N LYS A 81 -2.17 -12.19 18.52
CA LYS A 81 -3.08 -11.50 19.43
C LYS A 81 -2.41 -10.23 19.92
N LYS A 82 -3.07 -9.09 19.73
CA LYS A 82 -2.56 -7.76 20.09
C LYS A 82 -3.51 -7.08 21.08
N LYS A 83 -2.97 -6.33 22.06
CA LYS A 83 -3.79 -5.59 23.03
C LYS A 83 -4.33 -4.32 22.36
N ALA A 84 -5.65 -4.19 22.25
CA ALA A 84 -6.29 -3.14 21.46
C ALA A 84 -5.88 -1.72 21.90
N ALA A 85 -5.69 -1.52 23.22
CA ALA A 85 -5.29 -0.25 23.79
C ALA A 85 -3.92 0.27 23.28
N ASP A 86 -3.04 -0.61 22.81
CA ASP A 86 -1.68 -0.28 22.38
C ASP A 86 -1.63 0.13 20.89
N TYR A 87 -2.75 0.04 20.18
CA TYR A 87 -2.82 0.24 18.73
C TYR A 87 -3.93 1.23 18.34
N VAL A 88 -3.80 1.80 17.14
CA VAL A 88 -4.82 2.62 16.46
C VAL A 88 -4.89 2.24 14.99
N TYR A 89 -6.00 2.61 14.35
CA TYR A 89 -6.02 2.78 12.91
C TYR A 89 -5.75 4.24 12.56
N GLU A 90 -4.70 4.46 11.77
CA GLU A 90 -4.58 5.67 10.95
C GLU A 90 -5.44 5.45 9.70
N VAL A 91 -6.50 6.24 9.55
CA VAL A 91 -7.52 6.09 8.52
C VAL A 91 -7.33 7.17 7.47
N VAL A 92 -6.89 6.79 6.28
CA VAL A 92 -6.77 7.68 5.13
C VAL A 92 -8.05 7.59 4.30
N ASN A 93 -8.82 8.67 4.28
CA ASN A 93 -10.04 8.76 3.48
C ASN A 93 -9.67 9.21 2.05
N VAL A 94 -10.11 8.44 1.05
CA VAL A 94 -9.73 8.66 -0.36
C VAL A 94 -10.97 8.73 -1.27
N GLU A 95 -10.89 9.54 -2.33
CA GLU A 95 -11.75 9.40 -3.52
C GLU A 95 -10.99 8.57 -4.56
N VAL A 96 -11.64 7.56 -5.11
CA VAL A 96 -11.10 6.75 -6.19
C VAL A 96 -11.95 6.96 -7.44
N GLU A 97 -11.31 7.15 -8.58
CA GLU A 97 -11.95 7.40 -9.86
C GLU A 97 -11.38 6.45 -10.92
N ASN A 98 -12.24 5.65 -11.54
CA ASN A 98 -11.93 4.90 -12.75
C ASN A 98 -12.35 5.73 -13.96
N LYS A 99 -11.39 6.36 -14.64
CA LYS A 99 -11.60 7.17 -15.85
C LYS A 99 -11.49 6.37 -17.14
N THR A 100 -11.31 5.06 -17.05
CA THR A 100 -11.23 4.19 -18.21
C THR A 100 -12.63 3.90 -18.76
N ASP A 101 -12.67 3.37 -19.98
CA ASP A 101 -13.88 2.91 -20.67
C ASP A 101 -14.30 1.48 -20.27
N LYS A 102 -13.58 0.84 -19.34
CA LYS A 102 -13.82 -0.53 -18.89
C LYS A 102 -13.89 -0.63 -17.37
N ALA A 103 -14.48 -1.71 -16.88
CA ALA A 103 -14.41 -2.04 -15.48
C ALA A 103 -12.97 -2.48 -15.10
N VAL A 104 -12.53 -2.09 -13.91
CA VAL A 104 -11.25 -2.53 -13.33
C VAL A 104 -11.50 -3.21 -11.99
N LYS A 105 -10.70 -4.21 -11.64
CA LYS A 105 -10.72 -4.80 -10.31
C LYS A 105 -9.60 -4.18 -9.48
N LEU A 106 -9.95 -3.63 -8.33
CA LEU A 106 -8.97 -3.10 -7.37
C LEU A 106 -8.80 -4.11 -6.23
N PHE A 107 -7.61 -4.20 -5.66
CA PHE A 107 -7.27 -5.24 -4.69
C PHE A 107 -6.74 -4.61 -3.41
N GLN A 108 -7.15 -5.17 -2.26
CA GLN A 108 -6.61 -4.75 -0.97
C GLN A 108 -5.09 -4.94 -0.92
N THR A 109 -4.58 -6.03 -1.50
CA THR A 109 -3.14 -6.35 -1.59
C THR A 109 -2.32 -5.34 -2.40
N GLY A 110 -2.97 -4.43 -3.14
CA GLY A 110 -2.27 -3.38 -3.87
C GLY A 110 -1.73 -2.27 -2.96
N TRP A 111 -2.21 -2.14 -1.73
CA TRP A 111 -1.79 -1.07 -0.82
C TRP A 111 -0.44 -1.36 -0.16
N ASN A 112 0.39 -0.34 -0.08
CA ASN A 112 1.66 -0.36 0.65
C ASN A 112 1.79 0.93 1.47
N ALA A 113 2.14 0.79 2.74
CA ALA A 113 2.35 1.89 3.67
C ALA A 113 3.71 1.72 4.35
N VAL A 114 4.52 2.77 4.33
CA VAL A 114 5.87 2.77 4.91
C VAL A 114 6.05 4.01 5.76
N GLY A 115 6.51 3.84 7.00
CA GLY A 115 6.88 4.95 7.87
C GLY A 115 8.12 5.67 7.34
N THR A 116 8.32 6.93 7.70
CA THR A 116 9.53 7.67 7.30
C THR A 116 10.84 7.07 7.83
N ASP A 117 10.75 6.22 8.85
CA ASP A 117 11.86 5.42 9.38
C ASP A 117 12.16 4.15 8.56
N GLY A 118 11.36 3.87 7.52
CA GLY A 118 11.46 2.69 6.67
C GLY A 118 10.68 1.48 7.17
N TYR A 119 9.92 1.59 8.26
CA TYR A 119 9.09 0.50 8.74
C TYR A 119 7.90 0.23 7.80
N GLU A 120 7.73 -1.01 7.35
CA GLU A 120 6.61 -1.41 6.49
C GLU A 120 5.40 -1.89 7.33
N PHE A 121 4.26 -1.21 7.17
CA PHE A 121 3.01 -1.61 7.80
C PHE A 121 2.34 -2.73 6.99
N LYS A 122 2.15 -3.89 7.62
CA LYS A 122 1.65 -5.09 6.95
C LYS A 122 0.13 -5.17 6.95
N ASP A 123 -0.50 -4.66 8.00
CA ASP A 123 -1.92 -4.87 8.27
C ASP A 123 -2.72 -3.64 7.79
N ILE A 124 -3.03 -3.64 6.50
CA ILE A 124 -3.84 -2.62 5.83
C ILE A 124 -5.21 -3.21 5.54
N LYS A 125 -6.26 -2.57 6.09
CA LYS A 125 -7.66 -2.87 5.79
C LYS A 125 -8.24 -1.77 4.91
N VAL A 126 -9.19 -2.12 4.06
CA VAL A 126 -9.85 -1.16 3.18
C VAL A 126 -11.37 -1.31 3.20
N THR A 127 -12.08 -0.30 2.71
CA THR A 127 -13.54 -0.33 2.60
C THR A 127 -14.00 -0.21 1.14
N ASP A 128 -15.29 -0.45 0.92
CA ASP A 128 -15.95 -0.32 -0.39
C ASP A 128 -15.26 -1.19 -1.46
N LYS A 129 -15.11 -0.67 -2.68
CA LYS A 129 -14.58 -1.41 -3.83
C LYS A 129 -13.08 -1.64 -3.81
N LEU A 130 -12.36 -1.06 -2.85
CA LEU A 130 -10.95 -1.38 -2.63
C LEU A 130 -10.77 -2.80 -2.09
N ASP A 131 -11.79 -3.39 -1.45
CA ASP A 131 -11.77 -4.78 -0.98
C ASP A 131 -12.06 -5.76 -2.12
N ASN A 132 -11.13 -5.84 -3.07
CA ASN A 132 -11.13 -6.88 -4.10
C ASN A 132 -12.36 -6.86 -5.03
N GLN A 133 -12.98 -5.70 -5.25
CA GLN A 133 -14.20 -5.57 -6.07
C GLN A 133 -13.94 -4.89 -7.42
N GLN A 134 -14.93 -5.01 -8.31
CA GLN A 134 -14.95 -4.29 -9.57
C GLN A 134 -15.46 -2.85 -9.40
N VAL A 135 -14.74 -1.93 -10.04
CA VAL A 135 -15.07 -0.52 -10.23
C VAL A 135 -15.54 -0.33 -11.67
N PRO A 136 -16.80 0.05 -11.91
CA PRO A 136 -17.30 0.31 -13.26
C PRO A 136 -16.50 1.39 -14.00
N ALA A 137 -16.61 1.40 -15.33
CA ALA A 137 -16.07 2.46 -16.18
C ALA A 137 -16.65 3.84 -15.80
N ASN A 138 -15.85 4.90 -15.86
CA ASN A 138 -16.25 6.28 -15.57
C ASN A 138 -16.98 6.45 -14.22
N TYR A 139 -16.56 5.70 -13.20
CA TYR A 139 -17.19 5.69 -11.88
C TYR A 139 -16.23 6.22 -10.82
N LYS A 140 -16.81 6.86 -9.80
CA LYS A 140 -16.08 7.35 -8.63
C LYS A 140 -16.76 6.97 -7.33
N PHE A 141 -15.98 6.76 -6.28
CA PHE A 141 -16.45 6.39 -4.96
C PHE A 141 -15.47 6.85 -3.88
N ASP A 142 -15.99 6.91 -2.65
CA ASP A 142 -15.21 7.20 -1.46
C ASP A 142 -14.89 5.90 -0.73
N ALA A 143 -13.67 5.80 -0.21
CA ALA A 143 -13.21 4.63 0.53
C ALA A 143 -12.23 5.03 1.63
N GLN A 144 -11.91 4.07 2.48
CA GLN A 144 -10.96 4.21 3.58
C GLN A 144 -9.82 3.21 3.42
N VAL A 145 -8.61 3.66 3.73
CA VAL A 145 -7.44 2.81 3.92
C VAL A 145 -7.04 2.91 5.40
N LYS A 146 -7.24 1.83 6.15
CA LYS A 146 -6.98 1.75 7.58
C LYS A 146 -5.67 1.02 7.81
N ILE A 147 -4.70 1.74 8.35
CA ILE A 147 -3.34 1.24 8.60
C ILE A 147 -3.20 1.00 10.09
N LEU A 148 -2.91 -0.25 10.48
CA LEU A 148 -2.68 -0.60 11.88
C LEU A 148 -1.34 -0.05 12.36
N VAL A 149 -1.36 0.78 13.40
CA VAL A 149 -0.15 1.41 13.97
C VAL A 149 -0.09 1.16 15.47
N GLU A 150 1.09 0.77 15.96
CA GLU A 150 1.36 0.68 17.40
C GLU A 150 1.66 2.07 17.95
N LYS A 151 0.97 2.48 19.01
CA LYS A 151 1.03 3.85 19.56
C LYS A 151 2.43 4.25 20.00
N ASN A 152 3.24 3.30 20.48
CA ASN A 152 4.60 3.56 20.98
C ASN A 152 5.63 3.86 19.87
N MET A 153 5.31 3.57 18.60
CA MET A 153 6.20 3.83 17.48
C MET A 153 6.32 5.33 17.16
N ASN A 154 5.38 6.16 17.63
CA ASN A 154 5.36 7.60 17.39
C ASN A 154 5.51 7.97 15.91
N VAL A 155 4.79 7.25 15.03
CA VAL A 155 4.78 7.48 13.59
C VAL A 155 4.17 8.86 13.32
N LYS A 156 4.92 9.72 12.61
CA LYS A 156 4.47 11.08 12.27
C LYS A 156 3.91 11.18 10.85
N GLU A 157 4.54 10.43 9.95
CA GLU A 157 4.31 10.48 8.51
C GLU A 157 4.36 9.06 7.95
N ILE A 158 3.44 8.79 7.01
CA ILE A 158 3.34 7.53 6.28
C ILE A 158 3.41 7.84 4.80
N VAL A 159 4.31 7.17 4.08
CA VAL A 159 4.32 7.16 2.62
C VAL A 159 3.33 6.08 2.15
N LEU A 160 2.27 6.51 1.48
CA LEU A 160 1.22 5.62 0.99
C LEU A 160 1.30 5.46 -0.53
N LYS A 161 1.26 4.22 -1.00
CA LYS A 161 1.26 3.87 -2.43
C LYS A 161 0.25 2.78 -2.73
N TYR A 162 -0.21 2.73 -3.97
CA TYR A 162 -1.12 1.70 -4.46
C TYR A 162 -0.63 1.08 -5.77
N ASN A 163 -0.52 -0.24 -5.84
CA ASN A 163 -0.14 -0.98 -7.05
C ASN A 163 -1.39 -1.42 -7.82
N LEU A 164 -1.49 -1.02 -9.08
CA LEU A 164 -2.59 -1.41 -10.00
C LEU A 164 -2.47 -2.82 -10.57
N LYS A 165 -1.56 -3.64 -10.02
CA LYS A 165 -1.35 -5.03 -10.39
C LYS A 165 -2.64 -5.86 -10.25
N ASP A 166 -2.87 -6.77 -11.21
CA ASP A 166 -3.98 -7.71 -11.14
C ASP A 166 -3.62 -8.91 -10.27
N TYR A 167 -4.12 -8.92 -9.03
CA TYR A 167 -3.87 -10.00 -8.08
C TYR A 167 -4.88 -11.16 -8.19
N SER A 168 -5.72 -11.21 -9.23
CA SER A 168 -6.76 -12.26 -9.37
C SER A 168 -6.19 -13.67 -9.28
N ARG A 169 -4.96 -13.87 -9.74
CA ARG A 169 -4.29 -15.18 -9.81
C ARG A 169 -3.17 -15.33 -8.77
N LEU A 170 -3.14 -14.46 -7.75
CA LEU A 170 -2.12 -14.52 -6.70
C LEU A 170 -2.11 -15.88 -5.99
N PHE A 171 -3.28 -16.41 -5.63
CA PHE A 171 -3.37 -17.72 -4.97
C PHE A 171 -2.90 -18.88 -5.87
N GLU A 172 -3.23 -18.86 -7.16
CA GLU A 172 -2.72 -19.85 -8.13
C GLU A 172 -1.19 -19.79 -8.23
N ALA A 173 -0.62 -18.59 -8.22
CA ALA A 173 0.83 -18.40 -8.25
C ALA A 173 1.51 -18.91 -6.98
N MET A 174 0.91 -18.66 -5.81
CA MET A 174 1.39 -19.18 -4.53
C MET A 174 1.32 -20.72 -4.48
N GLU A 175 0.23 -21.31 -4.95
CA GLU A 175 0.09 -22.77 -5.01
C GLU A 175 1.13 -23.39 -5.96
N TYR A 176 1.32 -22.80 -7.15
CA TYR A 176 2.31 -23.25 -8.11
C TYR A 176 3.75 -23.16 -7.54
N ALA A 177 4.07 -22.09 -6.81
CA ALA A 177 5.33 -21.96 -6.09
C ALA A 177 5.48 -23.02 -4.99
N ASN A 178 4.42 -23.29 -4.22
CA ASN A 178 4.41 -24.32 -3.17
C ASN A 178 4.59 -25.74 -3.72
N GLN A 179 4.27 -25.97 -4.99
CA GLN A 179 4.53 -27.22 -5.71
C GLN A 179 5.99 -27.34 -6.22
N GLY A 180 6.84 -26.34 -5.95
CA GLY A 180 8.28 -26.37 -6.26
C GLY A 180 8.68 -25.61 -7.52
N ALA A 181 7.77 -24.84 -8.13
CA ALA A 181 8.13 -23.99 -9.27
C ALA A 181 9.19 -22.95 -8.88
N SER A 182 10.14 -22.67 -9.78
CA SER A 182 11.13 -21.63 -9.55
C SER A 182 10.50 -20.24 -9.70
N LYS A 183 11.16 -19.21 -9.14
CA LYS A 183 10.73 -17.80 -9.34
C LYS A 183 10.57 -17.47 -10.84
N SER A 184 11.51 -17.91 -11.68
CA SER A 184 11.44 -17.67 -13.13
C SER A 184 10.24 -18.37 -13.78
N ASP A 185 9.84 -19.55 -13.31
CA ASP A 185 8.68 -20.26 -13.84
C ASP A 185 7.38 -19.57 -13.42
N VAL A 186 7.31 -19.08 -12.17
CA VAL A 186 6.17 -18.30 -11.67
C VAL A 186 6.05 -16.99 -12.45
N GLU A 187 7.14 -16.25 -12.63
CA GLU A 187 7.19 -15.01 -13.43
C GLU A 187 6.71 -15.22 -14.86
N LYS A 188 7.15 -16.30 -15.50
CA LYS A 188 6.74 -16.63 -16.87
C LYS A 188 5.26 -17.00 -16.97
N LYS A 189 4.70 -17.68 -15.97
CA LYS A 189 3.32 -18.18 -15.97
C LYS A 189 2.30 -17.15 -15.47
N PHE A 190 2.72 -16.24 -14.61
CA PHE A 190 1.90 -15.19 -14.00
C PHE A 190 2.57 -13.81 -14.15
N PRO A 191 2.92 -13.38 -15.39
CA PRO A 191 3.65 -12.14 -15.61
C PRO A 191 2.89 -10.90 -15.10
N GLU A 192 1.56 -10.97 -15.03
CA GLU A 192 0.70 -9.93 -14.46
C GLU A 192 1.09 -9.57 -13.02
N LEU A 193 1.57 -10.53 -12.22
CA LEU A 193 1.96 -10.33 -10.83
C LEU A 193 3.33 -9.66 -10.65
N TYR A 194 4.04 -9.37 -11.74
CA TYR A 194 5.39 -8.79 -11.72
C TYR A 194 5.49 -7.46 -12.44
N LYS A 195 4.39 -6.97 -13.02
CA LYS A 195 4.30 -5.62 -13.55
C LYS A 195 3.90 -4.65 -12.44
N ASP A 196 4.82 -3.77 -12.06
CA ASP A 196 4.56 -2.74 -11.06
C ASP A 196 4.02 -1.47 -11.72
N ASN A 197 2.85 -1.04 -11.27
CA ASN A 197 2.16 0.15 -11.74
C ASN A 197 1.70 0.94 -10.50
N TRP A 198 2.62 1.69 -9.89
CA TRP A 198 2.40 2.39 -8.62
C TRP A 198 1.74 3.75 -8.83
N ILE A 199 0.62 3.98 -8.15
CA ILE A 199 0.11 5.32 -7.84
C ILE A 199 0.77 5.76 -6.53
N GLU A 200 1.51 6.87 -6.57
CA GLU A 200 2.14 7.43 -5.37
C GLU A 200 1.26 8.52 -4.79
N LEU A 201 0.84 8.37 -3.53
CA LEU A 201 -0.01 9.35 -2.85
C LEU A 201 0.81 10.36 -2.03
N GLY A 202 2.12 10.14 -1.93
CA GLY A 202 3.06 10.98 -1.20
C GLY A 202 3.08 10.69 0.30
N GLU A 203 3.66 11.65 1.02
CA GLU A 203 3.78 11.63 2.48
C GLU A 203 2.48 12.15 3.11
N ILE A 204 1.87 11.32 3.96
CA ILE A 204 0.64 11.59 4.68
C ILE A 204 0.98 11.82 6.15
N LYS A 205 0.64 13.00 6.66
CA LYS A 205 0.80 13.32 8.09
C LYS A 205 -0.28 12.62 8.91
N VAL A 206 0.14 11.87 9.91
CA VAL A 206 -0.72 11.11 10.85
C VAL A 206 -0.60 11.62 12.30
N GLU A 207 0.28 12.58 12.54
CA GLU A 207 0.38 13.27 13.83
C GLU A 207 -0.73 14.34 13.96
N GLN A 208 -1.63 14.14 14.94
CA GLN A 208 -2.53 15.12 15.55
C GLN A 208 -2.60 14.82 17.03
#